data_AF-A0AB73TE51-F1
#
_entry.id   AF-A0AB73TE51-F1
#
_cell.length_a   1.000
_cell.length_b   1.000
_cell.length_c   1.000
_cell.angle_alpha   90.00
_cell.angle_beta   90.00
_cell.angle_gamma   90.00
#
_symmetry.space_group_name_H-M   'P 1'
#
loop_
_entity.id
_entity.type
_entity.pdbx_description
1 polymer ?
#
loop_
_entity_poly.entity_id
_entity_poly.type
_entity_poly.pdbx_seq_one_letter_code
_entity_poly.pdbx_strand_id
1 'polypeptide(L)'
;MQHRTRLRSRTTTPRTTTPRTTTPRTTTPRTAALRTAVIAVGGLGLAVLAASPASAAPVATTATITASASVTVGDTLEVDLTLPATTDVFAYQIDLAADADSLEVVDGSVTGPDGGFDSVEQDGDTISLLHTRLGTSPAISGDLAASVELTATSPATVDLAVTRVTVVASDGSTTTLTDPASTTVTIAAAPTPTPTPTPTPTATPIGVPTATPSATPIAGGTDGTGTGTDAGTGTDPVGSTSGRPAGGALAFTGADLAPWIAASAALLLAGAGLVLARRRARRPASTEDVR
;
A
#
# COMPACT_ATOMS: atom_id res chain seq x y z
N MET A 1 -56.64 -23.49 39.01
CA MET A 1 -56.39 -24.28 37.79
C MET A 1 -54.89 -24.58 37.74
N GLN A 2 -54.41 -25.64 38.41
CA GLN A 2 -54.23 -26.99 37.86
C GLN A 2 -53.67 -27.00 36.43
N HIS A 3 -52.37 -27.29 36.26
CA HIS A 3 -51.94 -28.56 35.68
C HIS A 3 -50.45 -28.83 35.95
N ARG A 4 -50.23 -29.96 36.64
CA ARG A 4 -48.95 -30.65 36.77
C ARG A 4 -48.72 -31.47 35.50
N THR A 5 -47.48 -31.54 35.01
CA THR A 5 -47.02 -32.70 34.22
C THR A 5 -45.64 -33.13 34.71
N ARG A 6 -45.58 -34.40 35.13
CA ARG A 6 -44.43 -35.15 35.60
C ARG A 6 -43.74 -35.89 34.43
N LEU A 7 -42.63 -36.55 34.79
CA LEU A 7 -42.07 -37.80 34.21
C LEU A 7 -41.14 -37.59 32.99
N ARG A 8 -39.95 -38.19 32.85
CA ARG A 8 -39.43 -39.45 33.41
C ARG A 8 -37.91 -39.43 33.57
N SER A 9 -37.46 -40.06 34.64
CA SER A 9 -36.12 -40.61 34.87
C SER A 9 -35.78 -41.72 33.88
N ARG A 10 -34.50 -41.81 33.47
CA ARG A 10 -33.85 -43.10 33.15
C ARG A 10 -32.43 -43.13 33.69
N THR A 11 -32.29 -43.88 34.77
CA THR A 11 -31.07 -44.47 35.30
C THR A 11 -30.74 -45.72 34.48
N THR A 12 -29.51 -45.88 34.01
CA THR A 12 -28.95 -47.18 33.63
C THR A 12 -27.49 -47.24 34.08
N THR A 13 -27.23 -48.06 35.10
CA THR A 13 -25.90 -48.43 35.62
C THR A 13 -25.43 -49.75 34.95
N PRO A 14 -24.24 -50.32 35.28
CA PRO A 14 -23.19 -50.67 34.34
C PRO A 14 -23.15 -52.18 33.99
N ARG A 15 -22.27 -52.59 33.06
CA ARG A 15 -21.97 -54.02 32.85
C ARG A 15 -20.48 -54.28 32.78
N THR A 16 -19.99 -54.91 33.83
CA THR A 16 -18.69 -55.55 34.01
C THR A 16 -18.60 -56.83 33.17
N THR A 17 -17.47 -57.06 32.49
CA THR A 17 -17.10 -58.41 32.02
C THR A 17 -15.59 -58.57 32.02
N THR A 18 -15.11 -59.43 32.92
CA THR A 18 -13.73 -59.91 33.06
C THR A 18 -13.49 -61.10 32.13
N PRO A 19 -12.27 -61.28 31.57
CA PRO A 19 -11.81 -62.60 31.14
C PRO A 19 -10.61 -63.10 31.96
N ARG A 20 -10.93 -64.14 32.73
CA ARG A 20 -10.21 -65.38 33.08
C ARG A 20 -8.71 -65.52 32.74
N THR A 21 -7.97 -65.74 33.82
CA THR A 21 -6.61 -66.28 33.96
C THR A 21 -6.48 -67.71 33.40
N THR A 22 -5.40 -68.00 32.68
CA THR A 22 -4.97 -69.38 32.38
C THR A 22 -3.46 -69.50 32.57
N THR A 23 -3.05 -70.33 33.53
CA THR A 23 -1.67 -70.70 33.86
C THR A 23 -1.23 -71.90 33.03
N PRO A 24 0.02 -71.95 32.52
CA PRO A 24 0.67 -73.21 32.22
C PRO A 24 1.85 -73.51 33.15
N ARG A 25 1.94 -74.80 33.46
CA ARG A 25 2.84 -75.50 34.39
C ARG A 25 4.29 -75.47 33.93
N THR A 26 5.18 -75.36 34.90
CA THR A 26 6.63 -75.60 34.83
C THR A 26 6.99 -77.03 34.46
N THR A 27 7.88 -77.21 33.48
CA THR A 27 8.75 -78.37 33.31
C THR A 27 10.06 -77.95 32.63
N THR A 28 11.16 -78.04 33.37
CA THR A 28 12.56 -78.22 32.90
C THR A 28 12.94 -79.70 33.19
N PRO A 29 13.94 -80.37 32.57
CA PRO A 29 15.26 -79.83 32.18
C PRO A 29 15.95 -80.44 30.93
N ARG A 30 17.20 -79.98 30.70
CA ARG A 30 18.36 -80.61 30.00
C ARG A 30 18.67 -80.26 28.53
N THR A 31 19.57 -79.29 28.40
CA THR A 31 20.85 -79.30 27.66
C THR A 31 20.94 -80.04 26.31
N ALA A 32 21.11 -79.28 25.23
CA ALA A 32 22.08 -79.59 24.17
C ALA A 32 22.51 -78.27 23.49
N ALA A 33 23.81 -78.05 23.46
CA ALA A 33 24.44 -76.93 22.79
C ALA A 33 24.30 -77.04 21.27
N LEU A 34 24.06 -75.91 20.59
CA LEU A 34 24.50 -75.71 19.22
C LEU A 34 24.79 -74.21 19.03
N ARG A 35 26.07 -73.94 18.85
CA ARG A 35 26.63 -72.68 18.38
C ARG A 35 26.18 -72.49 16.93
N THR A 36 25.40 -71.45 16.65
CA THR A 36 25.31 -70.94 15.27
C THR A 36 24.95 -69.45 15.24
N ALA A 37 25.92 -68.69 14.72
CA ALA A 37 25.79 -67.43 13.99
C ALA A 37 24.95 -66.29 14.58
N VAL A 38 25.67 -65.34 15.18
CA VAL A 38 25.29 -63.93 15.18
C VAL A 38 25.21 -63.45 13.73
N ILE A 39 23.99 -63.22 13.23
CA ILE A 39 23.71 -62.25 12.18
C ILE A 39 22.53 -61.41 12.69
N ALA A 40 22.83 -60.46 13.58
CA ALA A 40 21.92 -59.38 13.92
C ALA A 40 22.14 -58.26 12.89
N VAL A 41 21.61 -58.45 11.68
CA VAL A 41 21.53 -57.38 10.68
C VAL A 41 20.24 -56.61 10.95
N GLY A 42 20.42 -55.37 11.38
CA GLY A 42 19.64 -54.20 10.93
C GLY A 42 18.14 -54.23 11.20
N GLY A 43 17.72 -53.53 12.25
CA GLY A 43 16.29 -53.24 12.45
C GLY A 43 15.93 -52.38 13.65
N LEU A 44 16.86 -51.64 14.25
CA LEU A 44 16.50 -50.52 15.12
C LEU A 44 16.16 -49.34 14.22
N GLY A 45 14.92 -49.31 13.73
CA GLY A 45 14.36 -48.14 13.09
C GLY A 45 14.34 -47.00 14.11
N LEU A 46 15.29 -46.08 13.99
CA LEU A 46 15.18 -44.75 14.58
C LEU A 46 13.92 -44.10 13.98
N ALA A 47 12.80 -44.20 14.69
CA ALA A 47 11.70 -43.26 14.53
C ALA A 47 12.19 -41.93 15.10
N VAL A 48 12.97 -41.18 14.32
CA VAL A 48 13.11 -39.74 14.53
C VAL A 48 11.72 -39.19 14.23
N LEU A 49 10.89 -39.13 15.28
CA LEU A 49 9.80 -38.17 15.34
C LEU A 49 10.47 -36.81 15.21
N ALA A 50 10.62 -36.34 13.98
CA ALA A 50 10.88 -34.95 13.71
C ALA A 50 9.65 -34.22 14.27
N ALA A 51 9.75 -33.78 15.53
CA ALA A 51 8.89 -32.73 16.00
C ALA A 51 9.15 -31.58 15.04
N SER A 52 8.20 -31.32 14.14
CA SER A 52 8.19 -30.10 13.35
C SER A 52 8.44 -28.96 14.35
N PRO A 53 9.37 -28.04 14.08
CA PRO A 53 9.50 -26.88 14.94
C PRO A 53 8.10 -26.28 15.06
N ALA A 54 7.64 -26.08 16.29
CA ALA A 54 6.40 -25.36 16.53
C ALA A 54 6.65 -23.93 16.05
N SER A 55 6.34 -23.67 14.79
CA SER A 55 6.35 -22.31 14.25
C SER A 55 5.34 -21.53 15.08
N ALA A 56 5.82 -20.55 15.82
CA ALA A 56 4.95 -19.69 16.61
C ALA A 56 4.10 -18.89 15.62
N ALA A 57 2.78 -18.92 15.78
CA ALA A 57 1.87 -18.09 14.99
C ALA A 57 2.32 -16.61 15.06
N PRO A 58 2.07 -15.81 14.01
CA PRO A 58 2.43 -14.40 14.04
C PRO A 58 1.78 -13.75 15.25
N VAL A 59 2.57 -13.00 16.02
CA VAL A 59 2.08 -12.38 17.24
C VAL A 59 1.71 -10.94 16.91
N ALA A 60 0.44 -10.62 17.09
CA ALA A 60 -0.06 -9.26 17.18
C ALA A 60 -1.19 -9.29 18.22
N THR A 61 -1.09 -8.46 19.26
CA THR A 61 -1.99 -8.53 20.42
C THR A 61 -2.80 -7.26 20.64
N THR A 62 -2.25 -6.13 20.20
CA THR A 62 -2.87 -4.81 20.33
C THR A 62 -2.59 -4.01 19.07
N ALA A 63 -3.36 -2.95 18.88
CA ALA A 63 -3.08 -1.90 17.92
C ALA A 63 -3.34 -0.55 18.60
N THR A 64 -2.68 0.50 18.12
CA THR A 64 -2.96 1.88 18.50
C THR A 64 -3.23 2.69 17.24
N ILE A 65 -4.12 3.66 17.36
CA ILE A 65 -4.42 4.64 16.32
C ILE A 65 -4.22 6.03 16.89
N THR A 66 -3.53 6.89 16.15
CA THR A 66 -3.31 8.31 16.50
C THR A 66 -3.67 9.17 15.29
N ALA A 67 -4.35 10.29 15.54
CA ALA A 67 -4.68 11.27 14.52
C ALA A 67 -4.78 12.65 15.18
N SER A 68 -4.76 13.71 14.37
CA SER A 68 -5.03 15.06 14.86
C SER A 68 -6.44 15.14 15.47
N ALA A 69 -6.55 15.68 16.68
CA ALA A 69 -7.85 15.76 17.38
C ALA A 69 -8.87 16.68 16.68
N SER A 70 -8.38 17.67 15.92
CA SER A 70 -9.23 18.59 15.16
C SER A 70 -8.57 19.06 13.88
N VAL A 71 -9.35 19.20 12.81
CA VAL A 71 -8.96 19.75 11.51
C VAL A 71 -10.09 20.61 10.92
N THR A 72 -9.81 21.36 9.85
CA THR A 72 -10.82 22.12 9.11
C THR A 72 -11.17 21.40 7.81
N VAL A 73 -12.38 21.58 7.30
CA VAL A 73 -12.73 21.14 5.93
C VAL A 73 -11.73 21.70 4.93
N GLY A 74 -11.21 20.81 4.07
CA GLY A 74 -10.16 21.07 3.10
C GLY A 74 -8.75 20.78 3.60
N ASP A 75 -8.56 20.56 4.91
CA ASP A 75 -7.27 20.13 5.46
C ASP A 75 -7.08 18.61 5.25
N THR A 76 -5.81 18.22 5.13
CA THR A 76 -5.38 16.82 5.18
C THR A 76 -4.98 16.46 6.61
N LEU A 77 -5.38 15.29 7.07
CA LEU A 77 -5.04 14.74 8.37
C LEU A 77 -4.28 13.42 8.20
N GLU A 78 -3.19 13.27 8.94
CA GLU A 78 -2.42 12.03 9.01
C GLU A 78 -3.00 11.12 10.09
N VAL A 79 -3.20 9.83 9.76
CA VAL A 79 -3.62 8.78 10.68
C VAL A 79 -2.47 7.79 10.82
N ASP A 80 -1.91 7.71 12.02
CA ASP A 80 -0.87 6.77 12.39
C ASP A 80 -1.47 5.52 13.02
N LEU A 81 -1.04 4.35 12.55
CA LEU A 81 -1.38 3.05 13.10
C LEU A 81 -0.10 2.35 13.58
N THR A 82 -0.16 1.75 14.76
CA THR A 82 0.97 0.96 15.28
C THR A 82 0.48 -0.35 15.87
N LEU A 83 1.13 -1.44 15.46
CA LEU A 83 1.03 -2.74 16.12
C LEU A 83 2.32 -2.96 16.91
N PRO A 84 2.30 -2.84 18.24
CA PRO A 84 3.50 -3.03 19.03
C PRO A 84 3.87 -4.52 19.16
N ALA A 85 5.16 -4.77 19.35
CA ALA A 85 5.71 -6.09 19.66
C ALA A 85 5.25 -7.21 18.71
N THR A 86 5.18 -6.93 17.41
CA THR A 86 4.86 -7.94 16.40
C THR A 86 5.99 -8.95 16.23
N THR A 87 5.67 -10.13 15.71
CA THR A 87 6.68 -11.14 15.38
C THR A 87 6.29 -11.87 14.10
N ASP A 88 7.28 -12.05 13.23
CA ASP A 88 7.15 -12.73 11.94
C ASP A 88 5.98 -12.22 11.08
N VAL A 89 5.84 -10.90 10.91
CA VAL A 89 4.80 -10.33 10.03
C VAL A 89 5.34 -10.17 8.61
N PHE A 90 4.79 -10.91 7.66
CA PHE A 90 5.13 -10.84 6.24
C PHE A 90 4.12 -10.03 5.42
N ALA A 91 2.84 -10.05 5.81
CA ALA A 91 1.82 -9.19 5.23
C ALA A 91 0.81 -8.77 6.29
N TYR A 92 0.13 -7.66 6.07
CA TYR A 92 -1.01 -7.27 6.88
C TYR A 92 -2.12 -6.62 6.06
N GLN A 93 -3.33 -6.72 6.58
CA GLN A 93 -4.47 -5.92 6.20
C GLN A 93 -5.02 -5.22 7.45
N ILE A 94 -5.28 -3.92 7.34
CA ILE A 94 -5.94 -3.13 8.40
C ILE A 94 -7.19 -2.48 7.81
N ASP A 95 -8.35 -2.77 8.41
CA ASP A 95 -9.62 -2.19 8.03
C ASP A 95 -9.99 -1.09 9.04
N LEU A 96 -9.99 0.16 8.57
CA LEU A 96 -10.33 1.36 9.32
C LEU A 96 -11.73 1.83 8.93
N ALA A 97 -12.62 1.96 9.90
CA ALA A 97 -13.91 2.63 9.71
C ALA A 97 -13.72 4.16 9.78
N ALA A 98 -14.22 4.85 8.77
CA ALA A 98 -14.21 6.30 8.66
C ALA A 98 -15.43 6.74 7.83
N ASP A 99 -16.17 7.75 8.27
CA ASP A 99 -17.36 8.27 7.58
C ASP A 99 -16.97 8.87 6.21
N ALA A 100 -17.44 8.25 5.12
CA ALA A 100 -17.10 8.63 3.75
C ALA A 100 -17.71 9.97 3.30
N ASP A 101 -18.77 10.43 3.95
CA ASP A 101 -19.36 11.74 3.67
C ASP A 101 -18.51 12.87 4.26
N SER A 102 -17.58 12.55 5.18
CA SER A 102 -16.76 13.53 5.90
C SER A 102 -15.26 13.39 5.68
N LEU A 103 -14.78 12.21 5.28
CA LEU A 103 -13.37 11.88 5.06
C LEU A 103 -13.16 11.10 3.77
N GLU A 104 -12.16 11.52 3.00
CA GLU A 104 -11.75 10.87 1.75
C GLU A 104 -10.26 10.52 1.79
N VAL A 105 -9.88 9.31 1.39
CA VAL A 105 -8.48 8.88 1.34
C VAL A 105 -7.69 9.68 0.31
N VAL A 106 -6.47 10.09 0.67
CA VAL A 106 -5.53 10.67 -0.31
C VAL A 106 -4.84 9.53 -1.06
N ASP A 107 -5.05 9.46 -2.37
CA ASP A 107 -4.48 8.41 -3.22
C ASP A 107 -2.96 8.32 -3.09
N GLY A 108 -2.46 7.11 -2.81
CA GLY A 108 -1.03 6.85 -2.67
C GLY A 108 -0.36 7.45 -1.43
N SER A 109 -1.15 7.92 -0.45
CA SER A 109 -0.63 8.44 0.82
C SER A 109 -0.20 7.36 1.82
N VAL A 110 -0.61 6.12 1.61
CA VAL A 110 -0.30 5.03 2.53
C VAL A 110 1.19 4.79 2.61
N THR A 111 1.71 4.70 3.82
CA THR A 111 3.10 4.37 4.09
C THR A 111 3.15 3.19 5.05
N GLY A 112 3.90 2.16 4.68
CA GLY A 112 4.18 1.02 5.55
C GLY A 112 5.67 0.79 5.76
N PRO A 113 6.05 -0.34 6.36
CA PRO A 113 7.44 -0.69 6.60
C PRO A 113 8.27 -0.86 5.30
N ASP A 114 9.52 -0.41 5.31
CA ASP A 114 10.41 -0.50 4.14
C ASP A 114 10.53 -1.90 3.53
N GLY A 115 10.65 -2.02 2.21
CA GLY A 115 10.95 -3.28 1.54
C GLY A 115 9.73 -4.14 1.23
N GLY A 116 8.56 -3.50 1.12
CA GLY A 116 7.31 -4.11 0.71
C GLY A 116 6.59 -3.32 -0.38
N PHE A 117 5.31 -3.65 -0.53
CA PHE A 117 4.33 -2.94 -1.33
C PHE A 117 3.18 -2.54 -0.41
N ASP A 118 2.77 -1.29 -0.51
CA ASP A 118 1.65 -0.70 0.22
C ASP A 118 0.53 -0.35 -0.75
N SER A 119 -0.72 -0.58 -0.34
CA SER A 119 -1.89 -0.06 -1.03
C SER A 119 -2.98 0.34 -0.05
N VAL A 120 -3.77 1.33 -0.43
CA VAL A 120 -4.93 1.77 0.31
C VAL A 120 -6.10 1.92 -0.64
N GLU A 121 -7.27 1.48 -0.21
CA GLU A 121 -8.54 1.62 -0.93
C GLU A 121 -9.62 2.02 0.07
N GLN A 122 -10.52 2.92 -0.34
CA GLN A 122 -11.72 3.27 0.42
C GLN A 122 -12.96 2.74 -0.31
N ASP A 123 -13.75 1.91 0.38
CA ASP A 123 -15.04 1.39 -0.08
C ASP A 123 -16.12 1.83 0.92
N GLY A 124 -16.85 2.89 0.56
CA GLY A 124 -17.76 3.57 1.49
C GLY A 124 -17.04 3.93 2.79
N ASP A 125 -17.64 3.56 3.92
CA ASP A 125 -17.12 3.91 5.25
C ASP A 125 -15.93 3.04 5.71
N THR A 126 -15.36 2.21 4.83
CA THR A 126 -14.24 1.33 5.16
C THR A 126 -13.01 1.68 4.32
N ILE A 127 -11.90 1.93 4.99
CA ILE A 127 -10.58 2.14 4.39
C ILE A 127 -9.73 0.89 4.67
N SER A 128 -9.27 0.21 3.63
CA SER A 128 -8.44 -1.00 3.71
C SER A 128 -7.00 -0.66 3.38
N LEU A 129 -6.10 -0.79 4.34
CA LEU A 129 -4.66 -0.68 4.15
C LEU A 129 -4.07 -2.08 4.01
N LEU A 130 -3.31 -2.31 2.95
CA LEU A 130 -2.65 -3.57 2.66
C LEU A 130 -1.15 -3.35 2.57
N HIS A 131 -0.39 -4.26 3.18
CA HIS A 131 1.05 -4.32 3.02
C HIS A 131 1.52 -5.74 2.79
N THR A 132 2.51 -5.90 1.93
CA THR A 132 3.21 -7.18 1.76
C THR A 132 4.71 -6.97 1.57
N ARG A 133 5.52 -7.79 2.22
CA ARG A 133 6.97 -7.82 2.03
C ARG A 133 7.30 -8.36 0.63
N LEU A 134 8.31 -7.78 -0.02
CA LEU A 134 8.70 -8.18 -1.37
C LEU A 134 10.03 -8.95 -1.40
N GLY A 135 10.09 -9.97 -2.26
CA GLY A 135 11.33 -10.68 -2.58
C GLY A 135 11.96 -11.38 -1.39
N THR A 136 13.18 -10.98 -1.02
CA THR A 136 13.96 -11.56 0.09
C THR A 136 13.90 -10.74 1.37
N SER A 137 13.03 -9.72 1.41
CA SER A 137 12.79 -8.92 2.59
C SER A 137 12.38 -9.84 3.77
N PRO A 138 13.09 -9.80 4.91
CA PRO A 138 12.75 -10.62 6.06
C PRO A 138 11.39 -10.21 6.62
N ALA A 139 10.69 -11.08 7.32
CA ALA A 139 9.49 -10.67 8.04
C ALA A 139 9.80 -9.62 9.12
N ILE A 140 8.80 -8.80 9.41
CA ILE A 140 8.87 -7.75 10.41
C ILE A 140 8.79 -8.37 11.81
N SER A 141 9.58 -7.84 12.74
CA SER A 141 9.50 -8.15 14.16
C SER A 141 9.78 -6.88 14.95
N GLY A 142 9.13 -6.72 16.09
CA GLY A 142 9.10 -5.47 16.85
C GLY A 142 7.88 -4.62 16.51
N ASP A 143 7.99 -3.32 16.71
CA ASP A 143 6.86 -2.42 16.46
C ASP A 143 6.69 -2.23 14.95
N LEU A 144 5.46 -2.47 14.48
CA LEU A 144 5.06 -2.25 13.10
C LEU A 144 4.28 -0.94 13.04
N ALA A 145 4.70 -0.02 12.19
CA ALA A 145 4.04 1.26 11.97
C ALA A 145 3.51 1.35 10.53
N ALA A 146 2.36 1.98 10.38
CA ALA A 146 1.76 2.34 9.09
C ALA A 146 1.03 3.68 9.23
N SER A 147 0.94 4.45 8.16
CA SER A 147 0.16 5.69 8.14
C SER A 147 -0.62 5.86 6.84
N VAL A 148 -1.66 6.70 6.88
CA VAL A 148 -2.48 7.10 5.73
C VAL A 148 -2.94 8.54 5.92
N GLU A 149 -3.05 9.28 4.83
CA GLU A 149 -3.59 10.64 4.86
C GLU A 149 -5.07 10.66 4.40
N LEU A 150 -5.91 11.40 5.11
CA LEU A 150 -7.32 11.60 4.80
C LEU A 150 -7.59 13.10 4.60
N THR A 151 -8.39 13.45 3.60
CA THR A 151 -8.89 14.81 3.38
C THR A 151 -10.23 14.99 4.07
N ALA A 152 -10.38 16.07 4.84
CA ALA A 152 -11.63 16.45 5.45
C ALA A 152 -12.57 17.13 4.43
N THR A 153 -13.69 16.50 4.10
CA THR A 153 -14.61 16.95 3.04
C THR A 153 -15.86 17.67 3.59
N SER A 154 -16.28 17.35 4.82
CA SER A 154 -17.50 17.87 5.43
C SER A 154 -17.34 18.08 6.95
N PRO A 155 -17.95 19.12 7.54
CA PRO A 155 -17.85 19.35 8.97
C PRO A 155 -18.66 18.30 9.75
N ALA A 156 -17.98 17.55 10.60
CA ALA A 156 -18.54 16.45 11.39
C ALA A 156 -17.68 16.15 12.63
N THR A 157 -18.20 15.32 13.53
CA THR A 157 -17.38 14.61 14.51
C THR A 157 -17.35 13.16 14.08
N VAL A 158 -16.18 12.65 13.72
CA VAL A 158 -16.01 11.32 13.12
C VAL A 158 -15.26 10.42 14.10
N ASP A 159 -15.79 9.22 14.31
CA ASP A 159 -15.09 8.16 15.02
C ASP A 159 -14.24 7.38 14.01
N LEU A 160 -12.93 7.38 14.21
CA LEU A 160 -11.99 6.54 13.48
C LEU A 160 -11.78 5.26 14.27
N ALA A 161 -12.16 4.11 13.72
CA ALA A 161 -12.05 2.83 14.41
C ALA A 161 -11.32 1.79 13.57
N VAL A 162 -10.24 1.22 14.11
CA VAL A 162 -9.63 0.03 13.52
C VAL A 162 -10.56 -1.13 13.83
N THR A 163 -11.31 -1.60 12.84
CA THR A 163 -12.34 -2.65 13.02
C THR A 163 -11.73 -4.04 12.92
N ARG A 164 -10.69 -4.18 12.09
CA ARG A 164 -9.99 -5.45 11.91
C ARG A 164 -8.53 -5.22 11.58
N VAL A 165 -7.67 -6.06 12.14
CA VAL A 165 -6.30 -6.23 11.67
C VAL A 165 -6.06 -7.70 11.43
N THR A 166 -5.57 -8.05 10.25
CA THR A 166 -5.13 -9.42 9.93
C THR A 166 -3.65 -9.38 9.59
N VAL A 167 -2.82 -10.09 10.36
CA VAL A 167 -1.41 -10.27 10.07
C VAL A 167 -1.17 -11.68 9.56
N VAL A 168 -0.26 -11.81 8.59
CA VAL A 168 0.13 -13.06 7.96
C VAL A 168 1.62 -13.27 8.16
N ALA A 169 1.99 -14.47 8.62
CA ALA A 169 3.37 -14.88 8.82
C ALA A 169 4.06 -15.37 7.56
N SER A 170 5.39 -15.49 7.63
CA SER A 170 6.22 -16.05 6.54
C SER A 170 5.82 -17.48 6.17
N ASP A 171 5.28 -18.23 7.12
CA ASP A 171 4.80 -19.60 6.93
C ASP A 171 3.32 -19.68 6.47
N GLY A 172 2.66 -18.54 6.30
CA GLY A 172 1.26 -18.42 5.90
C GLY A 172 0.24 -18.53 7.05
N SER A 173 0.69 -18.70 8.30
CA SER A 173 -0.17 -18.61 9.48
C SER A 173 -0.74 -17.20 9.63
N THR A 174 -1.93 -17.06 10.22
CA THR A 174 -2.61 -15.77 10.37
C THR A 174 -3.04 -15.52 11.81
N THR A 175 -3.03 -14.25 12.19
CA THR A 175 -3.59 -13.76 13.45
C THR A 175 -4.49 -12.56 13.14
N THR A 176 -5.67 -12.52 13.76
CA THR A 176 -6.66 -11.46 13.56
C THR A 176 -7.01 -10.77 14.87
N LEU A 177 -7.02 -9.45 14.85
CA LEU A 177 -7.55 -8.60 15.90
C LEU A 177 -8.89 -8.02 15.42
N THR A 178 -9.84 -7.90 16.34
CA THR A 178 -11.17 -7.33 16.06
C THR A 178 -11.38 -6.16 17.00
N ASP A 179 -11.77 -5.01 16.42
CA ASP A 179 -11.96 -3.73 17.09
C ASP A 179 -10.81 -3.33 18.04
N PRO A 180 -9.52 -3.44 17.64
CA PRO A 180 -8.41 -3.24 18.59
C PRO A 180 -8.21 -1.81 19.06
N ALA A 181 -8.66 -0.80 18.32
CA ALA A 181 -8.41 0.61 18.65
C ALA A 181 -9.43 1.56 18.01
N SER A 182 -9.67 2.71 18.66
CA SER A 182 -10.44 3.82 18.09
C SER A 182 -9.98 5.16 18.62
N THR A 183 -10.27 6.23 17.87
CA THR A 183 -10.05 7.63 18.25
C THR A 183 -11.12 8.51 17.59
N THR A 184 -11.23 9.76 18.01
CA THR A 184 -12.26 10.70 17.52
C THR A 184 -11.60 11.93 16.93
N VAL A 185 -12.10 12.41 15.78
CA VAL A 185 -11.62 13.62 15.11
C VAL A 185 -12.78 14.60 14.93
N THR A 186 -12.55 15.87 15.27
CA THR A 186 -13.52 16.95 15.02
C THR A 186 -13.13 17.74 13.77
N ILE A 187 -14.04 17.81 12.80
CA ILE A 187 -13.86 18.56 11.55
C ILE A 187 -14.67 19.86 11.62
N ALA A 188 -13.98 20.99 11.67
CA ALA A 188 -14.59 22.31 11.68
C ALA A 188 -14.89 22.79 10.26
N ALA A 189 -15.94 23.60 10.09
CA ALA A 189 -16.22 24.24 8.81
C ALA A 189 -15.12 25.24 8.42
N ALA A 190 -14.82 25.33 7.12
CA ALA A 190 -13.88 26.32 6.60
C ALA A 190 -14.34 27.75 6.92
N PRO A 191 -13.42 28.68 7.25
CA PRO A 191 -13.78 30.06 7.51
C PRO A 191 -14.42 30.69 6.27
N THR A 192 -15.54 31.38 6.46
CA THR A 192 -16.16 32.15 5.37
C THR A 192 -15.31 33.38 5.08
N PRO A 193 -14.91 33.65 3.83
CA PRO A 193 -14.15 34.86 3.51
C PRO A 193 -14.97 36.10 3.87
N THR A 194 -14.33 37.07 4.51
CA THR A 194 -14.97 38.36 4.79
C THR A 194 -15.21 39.09 3.45
N PRO A 195 -16.41 39.62 3.19
CA PRO A 195 -16.67 40.35 1.95
C PRO A 195 -15.70 41.54 1.82
N THR A 196 -15.07 41.67 0.65
CA THR A 196 -14.25 42.85 0.34
C THR A 196 -15.20 44.06 0.18
N PRO A 197 -14.96 45.19 0.87
CA PRO A 197 -15.79 46.37 0.69
C PRO A 197 -15.78 46.83 -0.77
N THR A 198 -16.96 47.08 -1.33
CA THR A 198 -17.11 47.67 -2.66
C THR A 198 -16.52 49.08 -2.65
N PRO A 199 -15.64 49.44 -3.61
CA PRO A 199 -15.13 50.80 -3.70
C PRO A 199 -16.27 51.80 -3.81
N THR A 200 -16.24 52.86 -2.99
CA THR A 200 -17.18 53.97 -3.10
C THR A 200 -16.94 54.70 -4.43
N PRO A 201 -17.98 54.99 -5.23
CA PRO A 201 -17.80 55.72 -6.48
C PRO A 201 -17.15 57.09 -6.21
N THR A 202 -15.97 57.32 -6.80
CA THR A 202 -15.33 58.64 -6.80
C THR A 202 -16.20 59.59 -7.62
N ALA A 203 -16.56 60.74 -7.04
CA ALA A 203 -17.30 61.76 -7.77
C ALA A 203 -16.53 62.20 -9.02
N THR A 204 -17.19 62.14 -10.18
CA THR A 204 -16.65 62.68 -11.43
C THR A 204 -16.41 64.19 -11.27
N PRO A 205 -15.20 64.71 -11.52
CA PRO A 205 -14.97 66.15 -11.45
C PRO A 205 -15.89 66.86 -12.45
N ILE A 206 -16.72 67.78 -11.94
CA ILE A 206 -17.50 68.70 -12.77
C ILE A 206 -16.48 69.63 -13.44
N GLY A 207 -16.39 69.55 -14.76
CA GLY A 207 -15.52 70.41 -15.55
C GLY A 207 -15.81 71.88 -15.23
N VAL A 208 -14.77 72.61 -14.81
CA VAL A 208 -14.81 74.07 -14.69
C VAL A 208 -15.04 74.63 -16.10
N PRO A 209 -16.01 75.55 -16.32
CA PRO A 209 -16.22 76.13 -17.63
C PRO A 209 -14.95 76.85 -18.10
N THR A 210 -14.39 76.38 -19.21
CA THR A 210 -13.26 77.03 -19.89
C THR A 210 -13.66 78.44 -20.30
N ALA A 211 -12.95 79.44 -19.80
CA ALA A 211 -13.12 80.83 -20.22
C ALA A 211 -12.89 80.96 -21.73
N THR A 212 -13.82 81.62 -22.42
CA THR A 212 -13.74 81.94 -23.84
C THR A 212 -12.50 82.81 -24.12
N PRO A 213 -11.60 82.44 -25.06
CA PRO A 213 -10.48 83.29 -25.42
C PRO A 213 -10.99 84.58 -26.08
N SER A 214 -10.60 85.72 -25.51
CA SER A 214 -10.79 87.03 -26.11
C SER A 214 -9.76 87.21 -27.24
N ALA A 215 -10.24 87.45 -28.46
CA ALA A 215 -9.39 87.73 -29.61
C ALA A 215 -8.82 89.14 -29.54
N THR A 216 -7.51 89.30 -29.75
CA THR A 216 -6.92 90.58 -30.17
C THR A 216 -5.84 90.29 -31.23
N PRO A 217 -5.84 91.00 -32.38
CA PRO A 217 -5.10 90.61 -33.56
C PRO A 217 -3.70 91.24 -33.61
N ILE A 218 -2.70 90.50 -34.10
CA ILE A 218 -1.47 91.09 -34.65
C ILE A 218 -1.09 90.33 -35.91
N ALA A 219 -0.95 91.09 -36.99
CA ALA A 219 -0.52 90.67 -38.31
C ALA A 219 1.00 90.81 -38.47
N GLY A 220 1.57 89.96 -39.34
CA GLY A 220 2.74 90.29 -40.15
C GLY A 220 4.00 89.47 -39.86
N GLY A 221 4.46 88.71 -40.86
CA GLY A 221 5.82 88.15 -40.89
C GLY A 221 5.95 86.91 -41.75
N THR A 222 6.36 87.09 -43.00
CA THR A 222 6.48 86.13 -44.10
C THR A 222 7.76 85.26 -44.09
N ASP A 223 7.62 84.12 -44.78
CA ASP A 223 8.59 83.34 -45.57
C ASP A 223 9.65 82.46 -44.88
N GLY A 224 9.65 81.18 -45.30
CA GLY A 224 10.68 80.20 -44.98
C GLY A 224 10.36 78.81 -45.53
N THR A 225 10.54 78.63 -46.84
CA THR A 225 10.55 77.35 -47.58
C THR A 225 11.50 76.32 -46.99
N GLY A 226 11.08 75.06 -46.89
CA GLY A 226 11.96 73.93 -46.58
C GLY A 226 11.27 72.58 -46.79
N THR A 227 11.41 72.04 -48.00
CA THR A 227 11.10 70.66 -48.38
C THR A 227 12.06 69.67 -47.71
N GLY A 228 11.54 68.59 -47.14
CA GLY A 228 12.35 67.49 -46.60
C GLY A 228 11.52 66.26 -46.27
N THR A 229 11.29 65.43 -47.28
CA THR A 229 11.11 63.98 -47.12
C THR A 229 12.35 63.40 -46.44
N ASP A 230 12.16 62.57 -45.42
CA ASP A 230 12.95 61.35 -45.25
C ASP A 230 12.26 60.35 -44.32
N ALA A 231 12.17 59.13 -44.85
CA ALA A 231 11.85 57.92 -44.13
C ALA A 231 13.05 57.49 -43.29
N GLY A 232 12.79 56.96 -42.09
CA GLY A 232 13.81 56.49 -41.17
C GLY A 232 13.28 55.37 -40.29
N THR A 233 13.15 54.20 -40.88
CA THR A 233 13.03 52.90 -40.22
C THR A 233 14.39 52.41 -39.71
N GLY A 234 14.41 51.78 -38.53
CA GLY A 234 15.50 50.94 -38.02
C GLY A 234 16.51 51.69 -37.13
N THR A 235 17.06 51.14 -36.05
CA THR A 235 17.27 49.72 -35.69
C THR A 235 17.60 49.60 -34.20
N ASP A 236 17.27 48.42 -33.67
CA ASP A 236 17.65 47.73 -32.42
C ASP A 236 18.99 48.10 -31.74
N PRO A 237 19.13 47.67 -30.46
CA PRO A 237 19.95 46.47 -30.24
C PRO A 237 19.23 45.34 -29.47
N VAL A 238 19.12 44.21 -30.19
CA VAL A 238 19.33 42.80 -29.82
C VAL A 238 19.02 42.33 -28.40
N GLY A 239 18.09 41.36 -28.31
CA GLY A 239 17.89 40.52 -27.13
C GLY A 239 16.79 39.44 -27.23
N SER A 240 16.78 38.67 -28.32
CA SER A 240 16.30 37.27 -28.47
C SER A 240 14.90 36.82 -27.97
N THR A 241 14.02 36.60 -28.94
CA THR A 241 13.17 35.39 -29.16
C THR A 241 12.51 34.67 -27.98
N SER A 242 11.17 34.68 -27.95
CA SER A 242 10.27 33.51 -27.83
C SER A 242 8.82 34.04 -27.93
N GLY A 243 8.02 33.72 -28.94
CA GLY A 243 7.75 32.37 -29.43
C GLY A 243 6.53 31.82 -28.69
N ARG A 244 5.34 32.09 -29.23
CA ARG A 244 4.06 31.51 -28.81
C ARG A 244 4.21 29.99 -28.65
N PRO A 245 3.75 29.35 -27.56
CA PRO A 245 3.83 27.91 -27.46
C PRO A 245 2.84 27.28 -28.43
N ALA A 246 3.37 26.69 -29.49
CA ALA A 246 2.72 25.65 -30.26
C ALA A 246 3.28 24.31 -29.75
N GLY A 247 2.38 23.38 -29.39
CA GLY A 247 2.69 21.95 -29.22
C GLY A 247 3.78 21.61 -28.20
N GLY A 248 3.40 21.46 -26.93
CA GLY A 248 4.26 20.85 -25.91
C GLY A 248 4.39 19.35 -26.14
N ALA A 249 5.40 18.96 -26.90
CA ALA A 249 5.94 17.62 -26.90
C ALA A 249 6.42 17.26 -25.48
N LEU A 250 6.18 16.00 -25.12
CA LEU A 250 6.58 15.36 -23.88
C LEU A 250 8.05 15.64 -23.55
N ALA A 251 8.34 15.79 -22.25
CA ALA A 251 9.69 15.89 -21.74
C ALA A 251 10.54 14.72 -22.27
N PHE A 252 11.49 15.05 -23.14
CA PHE A 252 12.53 14.17 -23.63
C PHE A 252 13.48 13.87 -22.45
N THR A 253 13.23 12.78 -21.73
CA THR A 253 14.19 12.24 -20.77
C THR A 253 15.27 11.53 -21.58
N GLY A 254 16.38 12.23 -21.79
CA GLY A 254 17.63 11.67 -22.30
C GLY A 254 18.26 10.73 -21.26
N ALA A 255 17.59 9.61 -20.95
CA ALA A 255 18.27 8.48 -20.33
C ALA A 255 19.16 7.85 -21.40
N ASP A 256 20.47 7.84 -21.16
CA ASP A 256 21.40 7.10 -22.01
C ASP A 256 21.09 5.60 -21.86
N LEU A 257 20.33 5.06 -22.82
CA LEU A 257 19.89 3.67 -22.86
C LEU A 257 20.92 2.76 -23.56
N ALA A 258 22.07 3.30 -23.97
CA ALA A 258 23.15 2.50 -24.56
C ALA A 258 23.52 1.24 -23.73
N PRO A 259 23.65 1.29 -22.39
CA PRO A 259 23.95 0.07 -21.61
C PRO A 259 22.78 -0.93 -21.54
N TRP A 260 21.53 -0.46 -21.62
CA TRP A 260 20.33 -1.31 -21.49
C TRP A 260 19.98 -2.04 -22.80
N ILE A 261 20.29 -1.44 -23.96
CA ILE A 261 20.11 -2.10 -25.26
C ILE A 261 21.11 -3.26 -25.43
N ALA A 262 22.36 -3.09 -24.96
CA ALA A 262 23.36 -4.16 -24.98
C ALA A 262 22.98 -5.33 -24.03
N ALA A 263 22.45 -5.03 -22.84
CA ALA A 263 21.98 -6.05 -21.90
C ALA A 263 20.78 -6.85 -22.46
N SER A 264 19.86 -6.18 -23.16
CA SER A 264 18.70 -6.80 -23.79
C SER A 264 19.09 -7.74 -24.93
N ALA A 265 20.07 -7.36 -25.75
CA ALA A 265 20.60 -8.21 -26.82
C ALA A 265 21.34 -9.44 -26.29
N ALA A 266 22.09 -9.30 -25.20
CA ALA A 266 22.77 -10.43 -24.54
C ALA A 266 21.76 -11.44 -23.95
N LEU A 267 20.67 -10.96 -23.34
CA LEU A 267 19.62 -11.82 -22.80
C LEU A 267 18.88 -12.59 -23.90
N LEU A 268 18.61 -11.93 -25.04
CA LEU A 268 17.98 -12.56 -26.21
C LEU A 268 18.86 -13.66 -26.82
N LEU A 269 20.18 -13.43 -26.92
CA LEU A 269 21.11 -14.45 -27.42
C LEU A 269 21.27 -15.63 -26.46
N ALA A 270 21.28 -15.38 -25.15
CA ALA A 270 21.31 -16.44 -24.14
C ALA A 270 20.04 -17.30 -24.14
N GLY A 271 18.85 -16.67 -24.26
CA GLY A 271 17.57 -17.36 -24.38
C GLY A 271 17.47 -18.23 -25.63
N ALA A 272 17.88 -17.69 -26.78
CA ALA A 272 17.89 -18.44 -28.05
C ALA A 272 18.85 -19.65 -28.01
N GLY A 273 20.02 -19.49 -27.39
CA GLY A 273 21.00 -20.57 -27.20
C GLY A 273 20.46 -21.74 -26.37
N LEU A 274 19.73 -21.43 -25.28
CA LEU A 274 19.14 -22.45 -24.41
C LEU A 274 18.04 -23.26 -25.13
N VAL A 275 17.22 -22.60 -25.94
CA VAL A 275 16.14 -23.25 -26.71
C VAL A 275 16.71 -24.17 -27.79
N LEU A 276 17.77 -23.75 -28.49
CA LEU A 276 18.45 -24.56 -29.51
C LEU A 276 19.19 -25.76 -28.88
N ALA A 277 19.83 -25.58 -27.72
CA ALA A 277 20.50 -26.67 -26.99
C ALA A 277 19.51 -27.75 -26.54
N ARG A 278 18.34 -27.36 -26.00
CA ARG A 278 17.27 -28.30 -25.63
C ARG A 278 16.68 -29.04 -26.83
N ARG A 279 16.61 -28.40 -28.01
CA ARG A 279 16.09 -29.04 -29.23
C ARG A 279 17.08 -30.05 -29.82
N ARG A 280 18.38 -29.82 -29.67
CA ARG A 280 19.44 -30.74 -30.15
C ARG A 280 19.58 -31.96 -29.24
N ALA A 281 19.40 -31.80 -27.93
CA ALA A 281 19.40 -32.90 -26.96
C ALA A 281 18.19 -33.86 -27.12
N ARG A 282 17.18 -33.49 -27.93
CA ARG A 282 15.98 -34.28 -28.18
C ARG A 282 15.95 -34.98 -29.55
N ARG A 283 17.03 -34.93 -30.33
CA ARG A 283 17.13 -35.78 -31.53
C ARG A 283 17.62 -37.17 -31.14
N PRO A 284 16.83 -38.24 -31.33
CA PRO A 284 17.34 -39.60 -31.24
C PRO A 284 18.38 -39.81 -32.36
N ALA A 285 19.46 -40.50 -32.03
CA ALA A 285 20.44 -40.93 -33.02
C ALA A 285 19.74 -41.88 -34.00
N SER A 286 19.66 -41.48 -35.27
CA SER A 286 19.31 -42.38 -36.35
C SER A 286 20.44 -43.41 -36.46
N THR A 287 20.18 -44.63 -36.00
CA THR A 287 21.03 -45.77 -36.27
C THR A 287 20.92 -46.07 -37.76
N GLU A 288 21.97 -45.72 -38.47
CA GLU A 288 22.26 -46.16 -39.83
C GLU A 288 22.58 -47.65 -39.77
N ASP A 289 21.65 -48.48 -40.25
CA ASP A 289 21.88 -49.91 -40.43
C ASP A 289 22.31 -50.14 -41.87
N VAL A 290 23.61 -50.38 -42.03
CA VAL A 290 24.24 -50.87 -43.26
C VAL A 290 24.14 -52.39 -43.24
N ARG A 291 23.28 -52.95 -44.09
CA ARG A 291 23.56 -54.15 -44.89
C ARG A 291 22.52 -54.41 -45.96
#